data_AF-A0A2R5FH65-F1
#
_entry.id   AF-A0A2R5FH65-F1
#
_cell.length_a   1.000
_cell.length_b   1.000
_cell.length_c   1.000
_cell.angle_alpha   90.00
_cell.angle_beta   90.00
_cell.angle_gamma   90.00
#
_symmetry.space_group_name_H-M   'P 1'
#
loop_
_entity.id
_entity.type
_entity.pdbx_description
1 polymer ?
#
loop_
_entity_poly.entity_id
_entity_poly.type
_entity_poly.pdbx_seq_one_letter_code
_entity_poly.pdbx_strand_id
1 'polypeptide(L)'
;MESGFNIELVLADSLYGESSQFIRKIAEYNLGYVVSIRSNHGVWLPAGQRVRANKWCKFERTFSNQKSETRYIREIIYLCLWMI
;
A
#
# COMPACT_ATOMS: atom_id res chain seq x y z
N MET A 1 15.93 27.14 2.77
CA MET A 1 15.70 26.69 1.39
C MET A 1 14.78 25.50 1.48
N GLU A 2 13.47 25.72 1.56
CA GLU A 2 12.50 24.63 1.45
C GLU A 2 12.47 24.24 -0.02
N SER A 3 13.12 23.13 -0.35
CA SER A 3 12.92 22.50 -1.65
C SER A 3 11.44 22.11 -1.72
N GLY A 4 10.63 22.90 -2.42
CA GLY A 4 9.20 22.68 -2.57
C GLY A 4 8.95 21.42 -3.39
N PHE A 5 9.03 20.26 -2.74
CA PHE A 5 8.68 18.99 -3.35
C PHE A 5 7.16 18.91 -3.44
N ASN A 6 6.63 18.96 -4.65
CA ASN A 6 5.24 18.62 -4.90
C ASN A 6 5.12 17.09 -4.93
N ILE A 7 4.72 16.51 -3.80
CA ILE A 7 4.55 15.06 -3.65
C ILE A 7 3.08 14.75 -3.95
N GLU A 8 2.81 13.93 -4.97
CA GLU A 8 1.46 13.51 -5.33
C GLU A 8 1.08 12.15 -4.71
N LEU A 9 2.10 11.29 -4.49
CA LEU A 9 1.93 9.90 -4.12
C LEU A 9 2.99 9.47 -3.09
N VAL A 10 2.54 8.83 -2.02
CA VAL A 10 3.41 8.25 -0.99
C VAL A 10 3.39 6.72 -1.07
N LEU A 11 4.56 6.10 -1.23
CA LEU A 11 4.72 4.65 -1.10
C LEU A 11 5.26 4.32 0.29
N ALA A 12 4.50 3.55 1.06
CA ALA A 12 4.86 3.15 2.41
C ALA A 12 4.97 1.62 2.53
N ASP A 13 5.94 1.18 3.32
CA ASP A 13 6.09 -0.23 3.64
C ASP A 13 4.97 -0.71 4.59
N SER A 14 5.03 -1.98 4.99
CA SER A 14 3.99 -2.56 5.83
C SER A 14 3.96 -2.03 7.25
N LEU A 15 5.10 -1.61 7.79
CA LEU A 15 5.16 -1.06 9.14
C LEU A 15 4.38 0.25 9.19
N TYR A 16 4.56 1.10 8.17
CA TYR A 16 3.86 2.37 8.07
C TYR A 16 2.44 2.23 7.51
N GLY A 17 2.21 1.24 6.65
CA GLY A 17 0.88 0.91 6.12
C GLY A 17 -0.12 0.49 7.20
N GLU A 18 0.37 -0.09 8.30
CA GLU A 18 -0.43 -0.50 9.45
C GLU A 18 -0.62 0.63 10.48
N SER A 19 0.10 1.75 10.35
CA SER A 19 0.01 2.88 11.29
C SER A 19 -1.17 3.80 10.96
N SER A 20 -2.24 3.70 11.74
CA SER A 20 -3.44 4.55 11.59
C SER A 20 -3.12 6.05 11.70
N GLN A 21 -2.15 6.44 12.52
CA GLN A 21 -1.70 7.83 12.65
C GLN A 21 -1.02 8.32 11.38
N PHE A 22 -0.21 7.46 10.75
CA PHE A 22 0.49 7.78 9.51
C PHE A 22 -0.48 7.92 8.33
N ILE A 23 -1.38 6.95 8.15
CA ILE A 23 -2.42 7.00 7.10
C ILE A 23 -3.32 8.22 7.27
N ARG A 24 -3.72 8.53 8.50
CA ARG A 24 -4.51 9.72 8.79
C ARG A 24 -3.76 11.00 8.42
N LYS A 25 -2.47 11.10 8.72
CA LYS A 25 -1.67 12.27 8.33
C LYS A 25 -1.59 12.42 6.81
N ILE A 26 -1.35 11.35 6.06
CA ILE A 26 -1.37 11.38 4.59
C ILE A 26 -2.73 11.87 4.06
N ALA A 27 -3.83 11.37 4.63
CA ALA A 27 -5.17 11.79 4.25
C ALA A 27 -5.44 13.28 4.56
N GLU A 28 -4.94 13.80 5.70
CA GLU A 28 -5.02 15.23 6.04
C GLU A 28 -4.32 16.13 5.00
N TYR A 29 -3.25 15.63 4.36
CA TYR A 29 -2.56 16.33 3.26
C TYR A 29 -3.16 16.04 1.87
N ASN A 30 -4.26 15.28 1.78
CA ASN A 30 -4.92 14.89 0.54
C ASN A 30 -3.97 14.21 -0.48
N LEU A 31 -3.00 13.45 0.03
CA LEU A 31 -2.02 12.74 -0.78
C LEU A 31 -2.53 11.35 -1.17
N GLY A 32 -2.25 10.95 -2.41
CA GLY A 32 -2.40 9.55 -2.80
C GLY A 32 -1.42 8.68 -2.00
N TYR A 33 -1.78 7.44 -1.69
CA TYR A 33 -0.85 6.50 -1.07
C TYR A 33 -1.01 5.06 -1.52
N VAL A 34 0.12 4.35 -1.55
CA VAL A 34 0.21 2.90 -1.74
C VAL A 34 0.91 2.33 -0.51
N VAL A 35 0.29 1.32 0.10
CA VAL A 35 0.83 0.65 1.28
C VAL A 35 1.02 -0.82 1.00
N SER A 36 2.18 -1.37 1.35
CA SER A 36 2.34 -2.83 1.33
C SER A 36 1.66 -3.44 2.55
N ILE A 37 0.92 -4.54 2.39
CA ILE A 37 0.28 -5.25 3.50
C ILE A 37 0.95 -6.61 3.65
N ARG A 38 1.29 -7.02 4.88
CA ARG A 38 1.82 -8.37 5.13
C ARG A 38 0.70 -9.41 5.09
N SER A 39 1.03 -10.62 4.67
CA SER A 39 0.07 -11.73 4.59
C SER A 39 -0.52 -12.14 5.94
N ASN A 40 0.13 -11.81 7.05
CA ASN A 40 -0.32 -12.11 8.41
C ASN A 40 -1.19 -11.01 9.03
N HIS A 41 -1.54 -9.96 8.29
CA HIS A 41 -2.37 -8.86 8.78
C HIS A 41 -3.63 -8.70 7.92
N GLY A 42 -4.80 -8.76 8.55
CA GLY A 42 -6.09 -8.54 7.91
C GLY A 42 -6.51 -7.08 8.03
N VAL A 43 -7.06 -6.51 6.96
CA VAL A 43 -7.68 -5.17 7.00
C VAL A 43 -9.18 -5.30 7.17
N TRP A 44 -9.73 -4.59 8.14
CA TRP A 44 -11.18 -4.50 8.31
C TRP A 44 -11.76 -3.51 7.30
N LEU A 45 -12.75 -3.95 6.54
CA LEU A 45 -13.41 -3.11 5.55
C LEU A 45 -14.78 -2.67 6.05
N PRO A 46 -15.07 -1.36 6.08
CA PRO A 46 -16.41 -0.84 6.33
C PRO A 46 -17.43 -1.43 5.35
N ALA A 47 -18.68 -1.59 5.83
CA ALA A 47 -19.78 -2.04 4.99
C ALA A 47 -19.96 -1.10 3.78
N GLY A 48 -20.01 -1.69 2.57
CA GLY A 48 -20.15 -0.95 1.31
C GLY A 48 -18.85 -0.64 0.58
N GLN A 49 -17.68 -0.90 1.17
CA GLN A 49 -16.41 -0.86 0.43
C GLN A 49 -16.21 -2.12 -0.40
N ARG A 50 -15.68 -1.95 -1.62
CA ARG A 50 -15.34 -3.06 -2.52
C ARG A 50 -13.84 -3.20 -2.63
N VAL A 51 -13.37 -4.44 -2.72
CA VAL A 51 -11.97 -4.74 -2.99
C VAL A 51 -11.82 -5.25 -4.40
N ARG A 52 -10.89 -4.66 -5.14
CA ARG A 52 -10.38 -5.24 -6.39
C ARG A 52 -8.99 -5.76 -6.12
N ALA A 53 -8.75 -7.04 -6.38
CA ALA A 53 -7.41 -7.61 -6.39
C ALA A 53 -7.10 -8.13 -7.78
N ASN A 54 -5.87 -7.92 -8.25
CA ASN A 54 -5.40 -8.57 -9.48
C ASN A 54 -4.90 -10.00 -9.19
N LYS A 55 -4.52 -10.71 -10.24
CA LYS A 55 -3.95 -12.06 -10.11
C LYS A 55 -2.59 -11.98 -9.42
N TRP A 56 -2.29 -12.97 -8.59
CA TRP A 56 -0.95 -13.15 -8.05
C TRP A 56 0.06 -13.30 -9.19
N CYS A 57 1.06 -12.43 -9.18
CA CYS A 57 2.19 -12.46 -10.10
C CYS A 57 3.41 -13.05 -9.39
N LYS A 58 3.98 -14.10 -9.98
CA LYS A 58 5.23 -14.72 -9.51
C LYS A 58 6.42 -13.91 -10.01
N PHE A 59 7.40 -13.67 -9.15
CA PHE A 59 8.68 -13.09 -9.53
C PHE A 59 9.82 -13.69 -8.69
N GLU A 60 11.03 -13.64 -9.22
CA GLU A 60 12.24 -14.01 -8.48
C GLU A 60 12.82 -12.77 -7.80
N ARG A 61 13.05 -12.86 -6.49
CA ARG A 61 13.73 -11.82 -5.72
C ARG A 61 15.13 -12.28 -5.35
N THR A 62 16.14 -11.62 -5.88
CA THR A 62 17.53 -11.78 -5.44
C THR A 62 17.82 -10.80 -4.31
N PHE A 63 18.29 -11.30 -3.18
CA PHE A 63 18.66 -10.52 -2.00
C PHE A 63 20.13 -10.06 -2.08
N SER A 64 20.52 -9.12 -1.22
CA SER A 64 21.90 -8.62 -1.13
C SER A 64 22.93 -9.72 -0.80
N ASN A 65 22.48 -10.83 -0.19
CA ASN A 65 23.29 -12.02 0.06
C ASN A 65 23.34 -13.01 -1.12
N GLN A 66 22.90 -12.58 -2.32
CA GLN A 66 22.86 -13.36 -3.57
C GLN A 66 21.91 -14.56 -3.57
N LYS A 67 21.17 -14.81 -2.47
CA LYS A 67 20.11 -15.82 -2.49
C LYS A 67 18.94 -15.31 -3.32
N SER A 68 18.35 -16.19 -4.12
CA SER A 68 17.13 -15.89 -4.86
C SER A 68 15.98 -16.72 -4.31
N GLU A 69 14.81 -16.09 -4.22
CA GLU A 69 13.59 -16.75 -3.78
C GLU A 69 12.43 -16.38 -4.70
N THR A 70 11.61 -17.38 -5.03
CA THR A 70 10.30 -17.15 -5.63
C THR A 70 9.41 -16.40 -4.63
N ARG A 71 8.94 -15.22 -5.01
CA ARG A 71 7.96 -14.43 -4.27
C ARG A 71 6.74 -14.16 -5.14
N TYR A 72 5.65 -13.76 -4.49
CA TYR A 72 4.38 -13.44 -5.15
C TYR A 72 3.95 -12.04 -4.74
N ILE A 73 3.48 -11.27 -5.71
CA ILE A 73 2.93 -9.93 -5.49
C ILE A 73 1.55 -9.86 -6.14
N ARG A 74 0.66 -9.07 -5.54
CA ARG A 74 -0.59 -8.64 -6.16
C ARG A 74 -0.90 -7.22 -5.71
N GLU A 75 -1.65 -6.51 -6.54
CA GLU A 75 -2.24 -5.24 -6.19
C GLU A 75 -3.62 -5.48 -5.57
N ILE A 76 -3.92 -4.72 -4.52
CA ILE A 76 -5.22 -4.71 -3.84
C ILE A 76 -5.66 -3.25 -3.76
N ILE A 77 -6.79 -2.92 -4.36
CA ILE A 77 -7.39 -1.59 -4.37
C ILE A 77 -8.67 -1.62 -3.53
N TYR A 78 -8.73 -0.74 -2.54
CA TYR A 78 -9.91 -0.50 -1.71
C TYR A 78 -10.73 0.64 -2.31
N LEU A 79 -11.91 0.31 -2.84
CA LEU A 79 -12.82 1.27 -3.48
C LEU A 79 -13.87 1.71 -2.47
N CYS A 80 -13.92 3.01 -2.20
CA CYS A 80 -14.98 3.63 -1.43
C CYS A 80 -16.07 4.14 -2.39
N LEU A 81 -17.31 3.65 -2.23
CA LEU A 81 -18.43 3.97 -3.12
C LEU A 81 -19.05 5.36 -2.91
N TRP A 82 -18.59 6.14 -1.92
CA TRP A 82 -19.17 7.45 -1.56
C TRP A 82 -18.51 8.65 -2.26
N MET A 83 -17.62 8.42 -3.24
CA MET A 83 -16.89 9.47 -3.97
C MET A 83 -17.10 9.43 -5.49
N ILE A 84 -18.13 8.72 -5.98
CA ILE A 84 -18.58 8.78 -7.39
C ILE A 84 -20.02 9.26 -7.40
#